data_AF-A0A183J2U9-F1
#
_entry.id   AF-A0A183J2U9-F1
#
_cell.length_a   1.000
_cell.length_b   1.000
_cell.length_c   1.000
_cell.angle_alpha   90.00
_cell.angle_beta   90.00
_cell.angle_gamma   90.00
#
_symmetry.space_group_name_H-M   'P 1'
#
loop_
_entity.id
_entity.type
_entity.pdbx_description
1 polymer ?
#
loop_
_entity_poly.entity_id
_entity_poly.type
_entity_poly.pdbx_seq_one_letter_code
_entity_poly.pdbx_strand_id
1 'polypeptide(L)' 'MNKKWSLRILSCRFSSPRVGILLLRLDSNKTLKIVQVYASDVDEVEKLYAELESTLTVKATYTVVMGDFNAKLGR' A
#
# COMPACT_ATOMS: atom_id res chain seq x y z
N MET A 1 7.01 11.57 -19.70
CA MET A 1 6.20 11.29 -18.50
C MET A 1 5.29 12.47 -18.20
N ASN A 2 3.98 12.22 -18.08
CA ASN A 2 2.96 13.26 -17.89
C ASN A 2 3.02 13.82 -16.45
N LYS A 3 3.54 15.05 -16.28
CA LYS A 3 3.75 15.74 -14.99
C LYS A 3 2.46 15.99 -14.17
N LYS A 4 1.27 15.68 -14.71
CA LYS A 4 -0.02 15.87 -14.01
C LYS A 4 -0.20 14.97 -12.79
N TRP A 5 0.45 13.82 -12.74
CA TRP A 5 0.26 12.86 -11.64
C TRP A 5 1.07 13.18 -10.40
N SER A 6 2.24 13.82 -10.52
CA SER A 6 3.04 14.19 -9.35
C SER A 6 2.33 15.20 -8.45
N LEU A 7 1.55 16.11 -9.04
CA LEU A 7 0.72 17.08 -8.30
C LEU A 7 -0.44 16.43 -7.52
N ARG A 8 -0.75 15.16 -7.82
CA ARG A 8 -1.81 14.39 -7.15
C ARG A 8 -1.27 13.52 -6.02
N ILE A 9 0.05 13.44 -5.85
CA ILE A 9 0.66 12.71 -4.74
C ILE A 9 0.46 13.52 -3.46
N LEU A 10 -0.34 12.98 -2.55
CA LEU A 10 -0.53 13.55 -1.20
C LEU A 10 0.58 13.08 -0.27
N SER A 11 0.98 11.81 -0.39
CA SER A 11 2.11 11.26 0.33
C SER A 11 2.67 10.03 -0.36
N CYS A 12 3.97 9.80 -0.21
CA CYS A 12 4.65 8.56 -0.55
C CYS A 12 5.56 8.22 0.62
N ARG A 13 5.39 7.04 1.21
CA ARG A 13 6.13 6.60 2.41
C ARG A 13 6.44 5.13 2.32
N PHE A 14 7.57 4.73 2.89
CA PHE A 14 7.92 3.34 3.09
C PHE A 14 7.85 3.07 4.58
N SER A 15 6.98 2.13 4.99
CA SER A 15 6.90 1.70 6.39
C SER A 15 8.03 0.74 6.74
N SER A 16 8.47 -0.03 5.74
CA SER A 16 9.58 -0.97 5.81
C SER A 16 10.13 -1.19 4.39
N PRO A 17 11.25 -1.91 4.20
CA PRO A 17 11.71 -2.31 2.87
C PRO A 17 10.67 -3.12 2.07
N ARG A 18 9.63 -3.63 2.74
CA ARG A 18 8.61 -4.54 2.19
C ARG A 18 7.25 -3.87 1.98
N VAL A 19 7.01 -2.74 2.64
CA VAL A 19 5.71 -2.05 2.60
C VAL A 19 5.89 -0.61 2.16
N GLY A 20 5.42 -0.32 0.95
CA GLY A 20 5.33 1.02 0.38
C GLY A 20 3.90 1.52 0.36
N ILE A 21 3.69 2.81 0.62
CA ILE A 21 2.38 3.44 0.68
C ILE A 21 2.40 4.68 -0.20
N LEU A 22 1.49 4.73 -1.16
CA LEU A 22 1.26 5.89 -2.00
C LEU A 22 -0.18 6.36 -1.83
N LEU A 23 -0.37 7.60 -1.38
CA LEU A 23 -1.68 8.24 -1.29
C LEU A 23 -1.82 9.28 -2.40
N LEU A 24 -2.84 9.11 -3.22
CA LEU A 24 -3.15 9.95 -4.37
C LEU A 24 -4.50 10.65 -4.19
N ARG A 25 -4.60 11.87 -4.70
CA ARG A 25 -5.87 12.57 -4.93
C ARG A 25 -6.37 12.28 -6.34
N LEU A 26 -7.47 11.54 -6.46
CA LEU A 26 -8.12 11.26 -7.75
C LEU A 26 -8.99 12.44 -8.19
N ASP A 27 -9.68 13.05 -7.25
CA ASP A 27 -10.52 14.24 -7.45
C ASP A 27 -10.62 15.02 -6.14
N SER A 28 -11.34 16.15 -6.11
CA SER A 28 -11.53 17.05 -4.97
C SER A 28 -11.75 16.32 -3.63
N ASN A 29 -12.67 15.34 -3.61
CA ASN A 29 -13.07 14.62 -2.39
C ASN A 29 -12.75 13.11 -2.44
N LYS A 30 -11.94 12.66 -3.41
CA LYS A 30 -11.69 11.23 -3.63
C LYS A 30 -10.20 10.92 -3.54
N THR A 31 -9.84 10.03 -2.63
CA THR A 31 -8.45 9.59 -2.42
C THR A 31 -8.29 8.11 -2.76
N LEU A 32 -7.13 7.77 -3.31
CA LEU A 32 -6.70 6.41 -3.59
C LEU A 32 -5.44 6.12 -2.78
N LYS A 33 -5.52 5.13 -1.89
CA LYS A 33 -4.35 4.58 -1.19
C LYS A 33 -3.91 3.31 -1.90
N ILE A 34 -2.67 3.29 -2.36
CA ILE A 34 -2.01 2.10 -2.89
C ILE A 34 -1.02 1.64 -1.83
N VAL A 35 -1.17 0.41 -1.37
CA VAL A 35 -0.24 -0.26 -0.46
C VAL A 35 0.46 -1.35 -1.26
N GLN A 36 1.74 -1.14 -1.51
CA GLN A 36 2.62 -2.09 -2.18
C GLN A 36 3.27 -3.00 -1.14
N VAL A 37 3.20 -4.30 -1.37
CA VAL A 37 3.67 -5.35 -0.46
C VAL A 37 4.71 -6.24 -1.13
N TYR A 38 5.70 -6.69 -0.35
CA TYR A 38 6.65 -7.72 -0.74
C TYR A 38 6.97 -8.64 0.43
N ALA A 39 6.55 -9.90 0.35
CA ALA A 39 6.85 -10.94 1.34
C ALA A 39 7.95 -11.86 0.81
N SER A 40 9.13 -11.87 1.45
CA SER A 40 10.23 -12.74 1.07
C SER A 40 10.07 -14.18 1.58
N ASP A 41 9.78 -14.36 2.87
CA ASP A 41 9.73 -15.67 3.53
C ASP A 41 8.45 -15.92 4.34
N VAL A 42 8.11 -17.20 4.49
CA VAL A 42 6.89 -17.67 5.19
C VAL A 42 6.87 -17.25 6.66
N ASP A 43 8.03 -17.21 7.31
CA ASP A 43 8.18 -16.81 8.73
C ASP A 43 7.99 -15.31 8.95
N GLU A 44 7.94 -14.51 7.88
CA GLU A 44 7.84 -13.05 7.94
C GLU A 44 6.44 -12.54 7.57
N VAL A 45 5.57 -13.46 7.15
CA VAL A 45 4.20 -13.18 6.73
C VAL A 45 3.37 -12.55 7.86
N GLU A 46 3.50 -13.05 9.10
CA GLU A 46 2.76 -12.48 10.24
C GLU A 46 3.18 -11.04 10.55
N LYS A 47 4.49 -10.75 10.50
CA LYS A 47 5.01 -9.39 10.71
C LYS A 47 4.52 -8.44 9.62
N LEU A 48 4.48 -8.91 8.37
CA LEU A 48 3.95 -8.17 7.25
C LEU A 48 2.46 -7.84 7.43
N TYR A 49 1.65 -8.80 7.90
CA TYR A 49 0.23 -8.55 8.17
C TYR A 49 0.01 -7.54 9.30
N ALA A 50 0.82 -7.59 10.37
CA ALA A 50 0.78 -6.59 11.43
C ALA A 50 1.17 -5.18 10.92
N GLU A 51 2.20 -5.07 10.08
CA GLU A 51 2.59 -3.81 9.43
C GLU A 51 1.48 -3.28 8.51
N LEU A 52 0.83 -4.16 7.76
CA LEU A 52 -0.31 -3.82 6.90
C LEU A 52 -1.50 -3.29 7.71
N GLU A 53 -1.85 -3.93 8.82
CA GLU A 53 -2.94 -3.48 9.67
C GLU A 53 -2.69 -2.06 10.21
N SER A 54 -1.45 -1.78 10.65
CA SER A 54 -1.04 -0.44 11.10
C SER A 54 -1.16 0.61 9.99
N THR A 55 -0.83 0.22 8.74
CA THR A 55 -0.88 1.05 7.54
C THR A 55 -2.32 1.30 7.05
N LEU A 56 -3.21 0.34 7.28
CA LEU A 56 -4.60 0.41 6.85
C LEU A 56 -5.42 1.44 7.64
N THR A 57 -4.96 1.83 8.84
CA THR A 57 -5.61 2.85 9.69
C THR A 57 -5.81 4.22 9.00
N VAL A 58 -4.96 4.57 8.03
CA VAL A 58 -5.13 5.80 7.24
C VAL A 58 -6.32 5.64 6.29
N LYS A 59 -7.43 6.34 6.58
CA LYS A 59 -8.63 6.29 5.73
C LYS A 59 -8.35 6.88 4.34
N ALA A 60 -8.81 6.17 3.31
CA ALA A 60 -8.89 6.66 1.94
C ALA A 60 -10.23 6.23 1.33
N THR A 61 -10.70 6.92 0.30
CA THR A 61 -11.95 6.53 -0.36
C THR A 61 -11.83 5.15 -1.01
N TYR A 62 -10.70 4.90 -1.64
CA TYR A 62 -10.36 3.62 -2.24
C TYR A 62 -9.01 3.16 -1.68
N THR A 63 -8.91 1.87 -1.36
CA THR A 63 -7.66 1.24 -0.97
C THR A 63 -7.39 0.06 -1.87
N VAL A 64 -6.21 0.03 -2.47
CA VAL A 64 -5.69 -1.10 -3.23
C VAL A 64 -4.48 -1.62 -2.46
N VAL A 65 -4.52 -2.88 -2.07
CA VAL A 65 -3.35 -3.59 -1.54
C VAL A 65 -2.88 -4.53 -2.64
N MET A 66 -1.63 -4.37 -3.07
CA MET A 66 -1.06 -5.12 -4.20
C MET A 66 0.39 -5.45 -3.94
N GLY A 67 0.87 -6.50 -4.61
CA GLY A 67 2.27 -6.91 -4.50
C GLY A 67 2.41 -8.42 -4.40
N ASP A 68 3.61 -8.85 -4.02
CA ASP A 68 3.91 -10.25 -3.82
C ASP A 68 3.74 -10.61 -2.34
N PHE A 69 2.74 -11.43 -2.04
CA PHE A 69 2.48 -11.88 -0.68
C PHE A 69 3.18 -13.21 -0.36
N ASN A 70 3.79 -13.87 -1.35
CA ASN A 70 4.36 -15.22 -1.25
C ASN A 70 3.48 -16.19 -0.44
N ALA A 71 2.15 -16.04 -0.58
CA ALA A 71 1.14 -16.73 0.20
C ALA A 71 0.23 -17.52 -0.75
N LYS A 72 -0.16 -18.72 -0.33
CA LYS A 72 -1.15 -19.53 -1.04
C LYS A 72 -2.53 -19.27 -0.43
N LEU A 73 -3.50 -18.94 -1.29
CA LEU A 73 -4.90 -18.83 -0.87
C LEU A 73 -5.55 -20.21 -1.00
N GLY A 74 -6.03 -20.76 0.11
CA GLY A 74 -6.71 -22.06 0.14
C GLY A 74 -5.77 -23.26 0.33
N ARG A 75 -6.34 -24.46 0.15
CA ARG A 75 -5.65 -25.75 0.24
C ARG A 75 -5.44 -26.33 -1.16
#